data_AF-A0A1B6DI87-F1
#
_entry.id   AF-A0A1B6DI87-F1
#
_cell.length_a   1.000
_cell.length_b   1.000
_cell.length_c   1.000
_cell.angle_alpha   90.00
_cell.angle_beta   90.00
_cell.angle_gamma   90.00
#
_symmetry.space_group_name_H-M   'P 1'
#
loop_
_entity.id
_entity.type
_entity.pdbx_description
1 polymer ?
#
loop_
_entity_poly.entity_id
_entity_poly.type
_entity_poly.pdbx_seq_one_letter_code
_entity_poly.pdbx_strand_id
1 'polypeptide(L)'
;MDTYGCNIVAQVYGRKTWIMFPPKYTSILKPTRVPYEESSIYSEINFQCGTSELPNMEDIYTTELEPGDVLIVPRHWWHYVENTTIAISINMWVPLPHDDNSRLEEALVRYFITSIVKHIPSDDYCNILNPNEIDLPSEVNDIQQINWCIKKCQESNHENVNLPNNTEKLPTEISVVSKISFDTFKENQLRRCNCDKQERKKKDCVSMHDVINAYCHPEVITKIKQVLLEQMEPN
;
A
#
# COMPACT_ATOMS: atom_id res chain seq x y z
N MET A 1 2.53 -0.25 1.26
CA MET A 1 1.96 1.12 1.33
C MET A 1 0.47 0.99 1.09
N ASP A 2 -0.34 1.74 1.83
CA ASP A 2 -1.80 1.66 1.72
C ASP A 2 -2.32 2.60 0.61
N THR A 3 -3.34 2.20 -0.14
CA THR A 3 -3.89 2.98 -1.28
C THR A 3 -4.85 4.08 -0.86
N TYR A 4 -5.45 4.00 0.32
CA TYR A 4 -6.35 5.01 0.89
C TYR A 4 -6.32 4.98 2.42
N GLY A 5 -6.89 6.00 3.04
CA GLY A 5 -6.98 6.12 4.50
C GLY A 5 -5.67 6.53 5.18
N CYS A 6 -5.78 6.76 6.48
CA CYS A 6 -4.68 6.98 7.40
C CYS A 6 -4.71 5.84 8.44
N ASN A 7 -3.58 5.18 8.69
CA ASN A 7 -3.53 4.07 9.63
C ASN A 7 -3.02 4.54 11.00
N ILE A 8 -3.77 4.24 12.06
CA ILE A 8 -3.37 4.46 13.44
C ILE A 8 -3.08 3.10 14.06
N VAL A 9 -1.85 2.87 14.47
CA VAL A 9 -1.38 1.60 15.01
C VAL A 9 -1.04 1.75 16.48
N ALA A 10 -1.79 1.09 17.34
CA ALA A 10 -1.52 0.99 18.78
C ALA A 10 -0.80 -0.31 19.09
N GLN A 11 0.39 -0.22 19.67
CA GLN A 11 1.15 -1.39 20.10
C GLN A 11 0.69 -1.84 21.49
N VAL A 12 0.20 -3.07 21.60
CA VAL A 12 -0.45 -3.59 22.82
C VAL A 12 0.47 -4.52 23.60
N TYR A 13 1.26 -5.33 22.90
CA TYR A 13 2.17 -6.29 23.52
C TYR A 13 3.39 -6.54 22.64
N GLY A 14 4.55 -6.78 23.25
CA GLY A 14 5.80 -6.98 22.52
C GLY A 14 6.26 -5.72 21.79
N ARG A 15 7.15 -5.89 20.81
CA ARG A 15 7.81 -4.80 20.08
C ARG A 15 7.79 -5.02 18.58
N LYS A 16 7.62 -3.93 17.83
CA LYS A 16 7.68 -3.90 16.37
C LYS A 16 8.57 -2.76 15.89
N THR A 17 9.52 -3.06 15.01
CA THR A 17 10.28 -2.04 14.29
C THR A 17 9.52 -1.62 13.04
N TRP A 18 9.40 -0.30 12.87
CA TRP A 18 8.80 0.34 11.71
C TRP A 18 9.86 1.15 10.97
N ILE A 19 9.92 0.96 9.66
CA ILE A 19 10.75 1.76 8.76
C ILE A 19 9.82 2.37 7.72
N MET A 20 9.86 3.68 7.55
CA MET A 20 8.93 4.39 6.71
C MET A 20 9.65 5.31 5.73
N PHE A 21 9.07 5.41 4.53
CA PHE A 21 9.56 6.26 3.45
C PHE A 21 8.42 7.13 2.92
N PRO A 22 8.67 8.42 2.66
CA PRO A 22 7.66 9.30 2.08
C PRO A 22 7.28 8.86 0.65
N PRO A 23 6.07 9.21 0.18
CA PRO A 23 5.55 8.82 -1.14
C PRO A 23 6.47 9.19 -2.32
N LYS A 24 7.34 10.20 -2.18
CA LYS A 24 8.31 10.59 -3.22
C LYS A 24 9.29 9.49 -3.63
N TYR A 25 9.47 8.47 -2.80
CA TYR A 25 10.32 7.32 -3.11
C TYR A 25 9.58 6.17 -3.83
N THR A 26 8.31 6.35 -4.20
CA THR A 26 7.51 5.31 -4.87
C THR A 26 8.22 4.70 -6.08
N SER A 27 8.76 5.51 -7.00
CA SER A 27 9.46 4.98 -8.19
C SER A 27 10.72 4.18 -7.83
N ILE A 28 11.42 4.56 -6.76
CA ILE A 28 12.61 3.88 -6.26
C ILE A 28 12.24 2.55 -5.60
N LEU A 29 11.11 2.50 -4.89
CA LEU A 29 10.63 1.34 -4.17
C LEU A 29 9.92 0.31 -5.07
N LYS A 30 9.87 0.53 -6.40
CA LYS A 30 9.40 -0.45 -7.40
C LYS A 30 8.04 -1.07 -7.00
N PRO A 31 6.94 -0.31 -7.09
CA PRO A 31 5.64 -0.76 -6.64
C PRO A 31 5.15 -1.95 -7.46
N THR A 32 4.50 -2.89 -6.78
CA THR A 32 3.83 -4.02 -7.42
C THR A 32 2.51 -4.33 -6.73
N ARG A 33 1.55 -4.84 -7.52
CA ARG A 33 0.28 -5.39 -7.01
C ARG A 33 0.30 -6.90 -6.87
N VAL A 34 1.48 -7.53 -6.94
CA VAL A 34 1.63 -8.99 -6.79
C VAL A 34 2.59 -9.27 -5.63
N PRO A 35 2.18 -10.06 -4.62
CA PRO A 35 0.83 -10.61 -4.46
C PRO A 35 -0.21 -9.49 -4.21
N TYR A 36 -1.42 -9.67 -4.75
CA TYR A 36 -2.52 -8.72 -4.60
C TYR A 36 -3.15 -8.89 -3.22
N GLU A 37 -3.26 -7.79 -2.51
CA GLU A 37 -4.08 -7.62 -1.31
C GLU A 37 -4.86 -6.32 -1.47
N GLU A 38 -6.15 -6.33 -1.10
CA GLU A 38 -6.96 -5.13 -1.18
C GLU A 38 -6.29 -4.01 -0.38
N SER A 39 -6.23 -2.82 -0.99
CA SER A 39 -5.65 -1.62 -0.40
C SER A 39 -4.13 -1.63 -0.16
N SER A 40 -3.42 -2.71 -0.50
CA SER A 40 -1.97 -2.83 -0.33
C SER A 40 -1.20 -2.73 -1.65
N ILE A 41 -0.18 -1.87 -1.69
CA ILE A 41 0.86 -1.85 -2.72
C ILE A 41 2.18 -2.32 -2.11
N TYR A 42 2.77 -3.36 -2.67
CA TYR A 42 4.03 -3.95 -2.23
C TYR A 42 5.23 -3.36 -2.97
N SER A 43 6.41 -3.57 -2.41
CA SER A 43 7.69 -3.25 -3.06
C SER A 43 8.30 -4.52 -3.61
N GLU A 44 8.82 -4.49 -4.84
CA GLU A 44 9.65 -5.59 -5.37
C GLU A 44 11.01 -5.71 -4.65
N ILE A 45 11.36 -4.75 -3.80
CA ILE A 45 12.63 -4.73 -3.09
C ILE A 45 12.49 -5.47 -1.77
N ASN A 46 13.17 -6.60 -1.68
CA ASN A 46 13.30 -7.32 -0.42
C ASN A 46 14.44 -6.70 0.41
N PHE A 47 14.10 -5.84 1.37
CA PHE A 47 15.09 -5.22 2.25
C PHE A 47 15.92 -6.21 3.08
N GLN A 48 15.39 -7.39 3.39
CA GLN A 48 16.15 -8.43 4.11
C GLN A 48 17.27 -9.04 3.26
N CYS A 49 17.10 -9.03 1.94
CA CYS A 49 18.06 -9.57 0.97
C CYS A 49 19.03 -8.55 0.37
N GLY A 50 19.00 -7.33 0.92
CA GLY A 50 19.99 -6.30 0.66
C GLY A 50 19.42 -5.10 -0.10
N THR A 51 20.12 -3.98 0.07
CA THR A 51 19.69 -2.65 -0.36
C THR A 51 20.66 -2.03 -1.36
N SER A 52 21.52 -2.85 -2.00
CA SER A 52 22.63 -2.36 -2.83
C SER A 52 22.19 -1.63 -4.09
N GLU A 53 20.99 -1.91 -4.61
CA GLU A 53 20.43 -1.22 -5.78
C GLU A 53 19.74 0.11 -5.43
N LEU A 54 19.53 0.40 -4.14
CA LEU A 54 18.85 1.62 -3.74
C LEU A 54 19.78 2.84 -3.91
N PRO A 55 19.31 3.91 -4.57
CA PRO A 55 20.02 5.18 -4.55
C PRO A 55 20.04 5.75 -3.13
N ASN A 56 20.94 6.71 -2.88
CA ASN A 56 20.98 7.39 -1.59
C ASN A 56 19.65 8.09 -1.28
N MET A 57 19.15 7.91 -0.06
CA MET A 57 17.88 8.46 0.41
C MET A 57 18.08 9.20 1.72
N GLU A 58 17.59 10.44 1.79
CA GLU A 58 17.78 11.33 2.95
C GLU A 58 16.61 11.24 3.96
N ASP A 59 15.43 10.81 3.50
CA ASP A 59 14.21 10.80 4.31
C ASP A 59 13.77 9.36 4.64
N ILE A 60 14.54 8.72 5.52
CA ILE A 60 14.21 7.40 6.06
C ILE A 60 13.86 7.57 7.53
N TYR A 61 12.64 7.18 7.89
CA TYR A 61 12.10 7.32 9.23
C TYR A 61 12.06 5.96 9.90
N THR A 62 12.51 5.85 11.15
CA THR A 62 12.48 4.59 11.89
C THR A 62 12.03 4.79 13.32
N THR A 63 11.28 3.82 13.84
CA THR A 63 10.92 3.74 15.25
C THR A 63 10.74 2.28 15.67
N GLU A 64 10.99 1.96 16.93
CA GLU A 64 10.52 0.72 17.54
C GLU A 64 9.32 1.09 18.40
N LEU A 65 8.18 0.44 18.18
CA LEU A 65 6.99 0.61 19.01
C LEU A 65 7.05 -0.38 20.17
N GLU A 66 6.82 0.13 21.37
CA GLU A 66 6.66 -0.61 22.62
C GLU A 66 5.21 -0.58 23.10
N PRO A 67 4.80 -1.45 24.04
CA PRO A 67 3.43 -1.45 24.56
C PRO A 67 3.03 -0.09 25.12
N GLY A 68 1.96 0.49 24.59
CA GLY A 68 1.48 1.84 24.93
C GLY A 68 1.74 2.88 23.85
N ASP A 69 2.66 2.62 22.91
CA ASP A 69 2.92 3.53 21.81
C ASP A 69 1.80 3.49 20.76
N VAL A 70 1.56 4.66 20.16
CA VAL A 70 0.63 4.83 19.04
C VAL A 70 1.36 5.50 17.88
N LEU A 71 1.40 4.83 16.74
CA LEU A 71 1.98 5.34 15.50
C LEU A 71 0.88 5.77 14.54
N ILE A 72 0.97 7.00 14.03
CA ILE A 72 0.16 7.47 12.91
C ILE A 72 0.97 7.28 11.63
N VAL A 73 0.48 6.44 10.72
CA VAL A 73 1.06 6.22 9.40
C VAL A 73 0.24 7.04 8.40
N PRO A 74 0.81 8.14 7.87
CA PRO A 74 0.05 8.99 6.97
C PRO A 74 -0.26 8.27 5.66
N ARG A 75 -1.30 8.75 5.00
CA ARG A 75 -1.74 8.28 3.68
C ARG A 75 -0.56 8.18 2.70
N HIS A 76 -0.47 7.05 1.98
CA HIS A 76 0.57 6.78 0.98
C HIS A 76 2.01 6.74 1.50
N TRP A 77 2.22 6.56 2.81
CA TRP A 77 3.56 6.28 3.30
C TRP A 77 3.91 4.81 3.12
N TRP A 78 5.08 4.59 2.50
CA TRP A 78 5.70 3.28 2.46
C TRP A 78 6.13 2.92 3.86
N HIS A 79 5.88 1.68 4.26
CA HIS A 79 6.25 1.19 5.56
C HIS A 79 6.65 -0.28 5.47
N TYR A 80 7.71 -0.63 6.19
CA TYR A 80 8.14 -1.99 6.45
C TYR A 80 8.02 -2.21 7.96
N VAL A 81 7.45 -3.35 8.34
CA VAL A 81 7.15 -3.69 9.74
C VAL A 81 7.76 -5.03 10.06
N GLU A 82 8.48 -5.10 11.16
CA GLU A 82 9.06 -6.33 11.66
C GLU A 82 8.79 -6.51 13.14
N ASN A 83 8.36 -7.71 13.52
CA ASN A 83 8.19 -8.09 14.91
C ASN A 83 9.57 -8.44 15.51
N THR A 84 10.10 -7.63 16.42
CA THR A 84 11.37 -7.93 17.13
C THR A 84 11.17 -8.89 18.30
N THR A 85 9.91 -9.11 18.69
CA THR A 85 9.45 -10.09 19.69
C THR A 85 8.09 -10.63 19.28
N ILE A 86 7.53 -11.60 20.02
CA ILE A 86 6.10 -11.92 19.89
C ILE A 86 5.30 -10.65 20.20
N ALA A 87 4.52 -10.16 19.24
CA ALA A 87 3.92 -8.84 19.28
C ALA A 87 2.44 -8.84 18.88
N ILE A 88 1.65 -7.98 19.53
CA ILE A 88 0.25 -7.72 19.24
C ILE A 88 0.08 -6.22 19.08
N SER A 89 -0.54 -5.79 17.98
CA SER A 89 -0.94 -4.41 17.73
C SER A 89 -2.39 -4.38 17.29
N ILE A 90 -3.05 -3.24 17.50
CA ILE A 90 -4.37 -2.95 16.96
C ILE A 90 -4.22 -1.76 16.01
N ASN A 91 -4.75 -1.92 14.80
CA ASN A 91 -4.74 -0.91 13.76
C ASN A 91 -6.16 -0.40 13.49
N MET A 92 -6.28 0.90 13.21
CA MET A 92 -7.51 1.56 12.81
C MET A 92 -7.23 2.41 11.58
N TRP A 93 -7.89 2.11 10.47
CA TRP A 93 -7.87 2.97 9.30
C TRP A 93 -8.95 4.05 9.41
N VAL A 94 -8.51 5.30 9.42
CA VAL A 94 -9.35 6.49 9.44
C VAL A 94 -9.58 6.94 8.00
N PRO A 95 -10.85 7.01 7.52
CA PRO A 95 -11.15 7.54 6.20
C PRO A 95 -10.77 9.02 6.08
N LEU A 96 -10.25 9.39 4.91
CA LEU A 96 -9.89 10.76 4.54
C LEU A 96 -10.78 11.28 3.41
N PRO A 97 -10.96 12.61 3.27
CA PRO A 97 -11.87 13.18 2.26
C PRO A 97 -11.57 12.79 0.81
N HIS A 98 -10.32 12.48 0.48
CA HIS A 98 -9.92 12.11 -0.89
C HIS A 98 -9.95 10.59 -1.15
N ASP A 99 -10.41 9.79 -0.18
CA ASP A 99 -10.38 8.33 -0.29
C ASP A 99 -11.35 7.79 -1.33
N ASP A 100 -12.46 8.47 -1.64
CA ASP A 100 -13.43 7.95 -2.61
C ASP A 100 -12.82 7.73 -3.99
N ASN A 101 -11.95 8.65 -4.42
CA ASN A 101 -11.20 8.51 -5.66
C ASN A 101 -10.31 7.26 -5.63
N SER A 102 -9.57 7.05 -4.55
CA SER A 102 -8.67 5.91 -4.43
C SER A 102 -9.39 4.59 -4.18
N ARG A 103 -10.58 4.61 -3.59
CA ARG A 103 -11.45 3.44 -3.48
C ARG A 103 -12.00 3.04 -4.85
N LEU A 104 -12.33 4.00 -5.72
CA LEU A 104 -12.70 3.70 -7.10
C LEU A 104 -11.51 3.09 -7.86
N GLU A 105 -10.32 3.66 -7.73
CA GLU A 105 -9.08 3.12 -8.33
C GLU A 105 -8.80 1.70 -7.83
N GLU A 106 -8.90 1.46 -6.53
CA GLU A 106 -8.73 0.13 -5.94
C GLU A 106 -9.79 -0.87 -6.43
N ALA A 107 -11.06 -0.47 -6.53
CA ALA A 107 -12.12 -1.32 -7.05
C ALA A 107 -11.88 -1.72 -8.51
N LEU A 108 -11.32 -0.82 -9.33
CA LEU A 108 -10.91 -1.12 -10.71
C LEU A 108 -9.74 -2.11 -10.76
N VAL A 109 -8.74 -1.94 -9.89
CA VAL A 109 -7.63 -2.89 -9.75
C VAL A 109 -8.16 -4.26 -9.33
N ARG A 110 -9.00 -4.31 -8.28
CA ARG A 110 -9.62 -5.53 -7.77
C ARG A 110 -10.37 -6.27 -8.87
N TYR A 111 -11.25 -5.59 -9.59
CA TYR A 111 -12.01 -6.17 -10.71
C TYR A 111 -11.09 -6.81 -11.76
N PHE A 112 -10.02 -6.11 -12.15
CA PHE A 112 -9.06 -6.64 -13.12
C PHE A 112 -8.31 -7.87 -12.60
N ILE A 113 -7.83 -7.84 -11.35
CA ILE A 113 -7.16 -8.98 -10.71
C ILE A 113 -8.11 -10.17 -10.61
N THR A 114 -9.33 -9.96 -10.10
CA THR A 114 -10.36 -11.01 -10.02
C THR A 114 -10.63 -11.62 -11.39
N SER A 115 -10.70 -10.81 -12.45
CA SER A 115 -10.87 -11.29 -13.82
C SER A 115 -9.72 -12.17 -14.27
N ILE A 116 -8.47 -11.82 -13.98
CA ILE A 116 -7.30 -12.65 -14.33
C ILE A 116 -7.35 -13.97 -13.56
N VAL A 117 -7.56 -13.90 -12.24
CA VAL A 117 -7.46 -15.09 -11.38
C VAL A 117 -8.58 -16.10 -11.69
N LYS A 118 -9.76 -15.65 -12.12
CA LYS A 118 -10.84 -16.53 -12.62
C LYS A 118 -10.46 -17.33 -13.88
N HIS A 119 -9.37 -16.97 -14.57
CA HIS A 119 -8.90 -17.65 -15.79
C HIS A 119 -7.65 -18.52 -15.59
N ILE A 120 -7.15 -18.66 -14.36
CA ILE A 120 -6.01 -19.54 -14.06
C ILE A 120 -6.44 -20.69 -13.12
N PRO A 121 -5.69 -21.80 -13.07
CA PRO A 121 -5.93 -22.87 -12.10
C PRO A 121 -5.85 -22.35 -10.66
N SER A 122 -6.66 -22.91 -9.76
CA SER A 122 -6.67 -22.56 -8.34
C SER A 122 -5.31 -22.72 -7.66
N ASP A 123 -4.52 -23.69 -8.11
CA ASP A 123 -3.17 -23.97 -7.58
C ASP A 123 -2.19 -22.81 -7.83
N ASP A 124 -2.49 -21.96 -8.83
CA ASP A 124 -1.66 -20.81 -9.19
C ASP A 124 -2.10 -19.50 -8.50
N TYR A 125 -3.17 -19.52 -7.69
CA TYR A 125 -3.68 -18.31 -7.04
C TYR A 125 -2.63 -17.66 -6.14
N CYS A 126 -1.83 -18.46 -5.43
CA CYS A 126 -0.76 -17.95 -4.56
C CYS A 126 0.37 -17.22 -5.29
N ASN A 127 0.46 -17.37 -6.62
CA ASN A 127 1.42 -16.62 -7.44
C ASN A 127 0.96 -15.18 -7.73
N ILE A 128 -0.33 -14.90 -7.56
CA ILE A 128 -0.94 -13.59 -7.87
C ILE A 128 -1.58 -12.95 -6.64
N LEU A 129 -2.17 -13.73 -5.74
CA LEU A 129 -2.94 -13.28 -4.60
C LEU A 129 -2.16 -13.44 -3.30
N ASN A 130 -2.36 -12.49 -2.39
CA ASN A 130 -1.93 -12.62 -1.01
C ASN A 130 -2.72 -13.76 -0.36
N PRO A 131 -2.13 -14.51 0.60
CA PRO A 131 -2.86 -15.52 1.36
C PRO A 131 -4.19 -15.05 1.95
N ASN A 132 -4.30 -13.77 2.31
CA ASN A 132 -5.52 -13.15 2.83
C ASN A 132 -6.63 -12.94 1.78
N GLU A 133 -6.30 -13.04 0.48
CA GLU A 133 -7.22 -12.82 -0.64
C GLU A 133 -7.51 -14.08 -1.45
N ILE A 134 -7.09 -15.27 -1.01
CA ILE A 134 -7.24 -16.51 -1.81
C ILE A 134 -8.70 -16.77 -2.24
N ASP A 135 -9.66 -16.33 -1.45
CA ASP A 135 -11.09 -16.50 -1.72
C ASP A 135 -11.68 -15.48 -2.71
N LEU A 136 -10.90 -14.48 -3.15
CA LEU A 136 -11.31 -13.42 -4.08
C LEU A 136 -12.09 -13.93 -5.31
N PRO A 137 -11.71 -15.03 -5.98
CA PRO A 137 -12.43 -15.50 -7.17
C PRO A 137 -13.85 -15.98 -6.89
N SER A 138 -14.17 -16.34 -5.65
CA SER A 138 -15.51 -16.74 -5.22
C SER A 138 -16.45 -15.54 -5.06
N GLU A 139 -15.92 -14.32 -5.07
CA GLU A 139 -16.72 -13.11 -4.94
C GLU A 139 -17.40 -12.71 -6.26
N VAL A 140 -18.64 -12.24 -6.13
CA VAL A 140 -19.55 -12.00 -7.26
C VAL A 140 -19.94 -10.52 -7.43
N ASN A 141 -19.25 -9.59 -6.76
CA ASN A 141 -19.80 -8.24 -6.58
C ASN A 141 -18.95 -7.01 -6.97
N ASP A 142 -17.86 -7.21 -7.70
CA ASP A 142 -16.94 -6.13 -8.06
C ASP A 142 -17.62 -4.97 -8.83
N ILE A 143 -18.58 -5.24 -9.71
CA ILE A 143 -19.31 -4.19 -10.45
C ILE A 143 -20.20 -3.35 -9.52
N GLN A 144 -20.86 -3.96 -8.54
CA GLN A 144 -21.66 -3.18 -7.58
C GLN A 144 -20.75 -2.29 -6.71
N GLN A 145 -19.56 -2.77 -6.35
CA GLN A 145 -18.57 -1.97 -5.64
C GLN A 145 -18.11 -0.78 -6.48
N ILE A 146 -17.80 -0.98 -7.76
CA ILE A 146 -17.43 0.11 -8.69
C ILE A 146 -18.55 1.14 -8.78
N ASN A 147 -19.81 0.71 -8.99
CA ASN A 147 -20.96 1.62 -9.06
C ASN A 147 -21.14 2.43 -7.77
N TRP A 148 -20.96 1.78 -6.62
CA TRP A 148 -21.01 2.47 -5.32
C TRP A 148 -19.88 3.51 -5.20
N CYS A 149 -18.65 3.18 -5.59
CA CYS A 149 -17.52 4.10 -5.59
C CYS A 149 -17.75 5.30 -6.53
N ILE A 150 -18.29 5.10 -7.73
CA ILE A 150 -18.63 6.19 -8.65
C ILE A 150 -19.61 7.17 -8.01
N LYS A 151 -20.69 6.64 -7.40
CA LYS A 151 -21.67 7.47 -6.70
C LYS A 151 -21.01 8.29 -5.59
N LYS A 152 -20.09 7.71 -4.82
CA LYS A 152 -19.32 8.41 -3.80
C LYS A 152 -18.43 9.51 -4.37
N CYS A 153 -17.69 9.25 -5.45
CA CYS A 153 -16.90 10.28 -6.12
C CYS A 153 -17.75 11.48 -6.57
N GLN A 154 -18.97 11.25 -7.05
CA GLN A 154 -19.89 12.30 -7.47
C GLN A 154 -20.43 13.10 -6.28
N GLU A 155 -20.84 12.43 -5.19
CA GLU A 155 -21.30 13.08 -3.95
C GLU A 155 -20.21 13.99 -3.34
N SER A 156 -18.97 13.52 -3.30
CA SER A 156 -17.85 14.23 -2.66
C SER A 156 -17.39 15.48 -3.41
N ASN A 157 -17.69 15.59 -4.72
CA ASN A 157 -17.49 16.84 -5.48
C ASN A 157 -18.45 17.96 -5.05
N HIS A 158 -19.53 17.64 -4.34
CA HIS A 158 -20.55 18.60 -3.90
C HIS A 158 -20.43 18.99 -2.42
N GLU A 159 -19.65 18.27 -1.62
CA GLU A 159 -19.50 18.55 -0.20
C GLU A 159 -18.24 19.40 0.08
N ASN A 160 -18.46 20.64 0.53
CA ASN A 160 -17.39 21.39 1.22
C ASN A 160 -17.11 20.70 2.56
N VAL A 161 -15.96 20.06 2.68
CA VAL A 161 -15.51 19.45 3.94
C VAL A 161 -15.30 20.56 4.97
N ASN A 162 -16.32 20.83 5.77
CA ASN A 162 -16.17 21.61 6.98
C ASN A 162 -15.41 20.74 7.98
N LEU A 163 -14.08 20.88 8.02
CA LEU A 163 -13.30 20.32 9.12
C LEU A 163 -13.85 20.91 10.42
N PRO A 164 -14.20 20.10 11.42
CA PRO A 164 -14.53 20.64 12.72
C PRO A 164 -13.30 21.41 13.22
N ASN A 165 -13.45 22.70 13.47
CA ASN A 165 -12.41 23.59 14.02
C ASN A 165 -11.97 23.22 15.45
N ASN A 166 -12.39 22.07 15.97
CA ASN A 166 -12.19 21.68 17.34
C ASN A 166 -10.85 20.95 17.52
N THR A 167 -9.75 21.69 17.39
CA THR A 167 -8.38 21.23 17.70
C THR A 167 -8.11 21.17 19.21
N GLU A 168 -9.10 21.46 20.07
CA GLU A 168 -8.95 21.62 21.52
C GLU A 168 -8.50 20.35 22.28
N LYS A 169 -8.40 19.18 21.61
CA LYS A 169 -7.98 17.92 22.23
C LYS A 169 -7.00 17.11 21.39
N LEU A 170 -6.07 17.76 20.69
CA LEU A 170 -4.91 17.01 20.20
C LEU A 170 -4.07 16.57 21.42
N PRO A 171 -3.52 15.34 21.43
CA PRO A 171 -2.59 14.91 22.45
C PRO A 171 -1.48 15.94 22.61
N THR A 172 -1.14 16.31 23.85
CA THR A 172 -0.09 17.29 24.14
C THR A 172 1.31 16.81 23.76
N GLU A 173 1.48 15.50 23.52
CA GLU A 173 2.75 14.85 23.24
C GLU A 173 2.69 14.13 21.88
N ILE A 174 2.71 14.89 20.79
CA ILE A 174 2.94 14.35 19.44
C ILE A 174 4.41 14.54 19.11
N SER A 175 5.15 13.44 18.94
CA SER A 175 6.52 13.47 18.45
C SER A 175 6.58 13.06 16.99
N VAL A 176 7.53 13.63 16.25
CA VAL A 176 7.81 13.20 14.88
C VAL A 176 8.82 12.05 14.96
N VAL A 177 8.53 10.97 14.24
CA VAL A 177 9.45 9.84 14.14
C VAL A 177 10.82 10.31 13.65
N SER A 178 11.88 9.78 14.26
CA SER A 178 13.25 10.19 13.96
C SER A 178 13.71 9.68 12.59
N LYS A 179 14.54 10.48 11.93
CA LYS A 179 15.22 10.08 10.70
C LYS A 179 16.50 9.31 11.01
N ILE A 180 16.89 8.40 10.12
CA ILE A 180 18.21 7.76 10.11
C ILE A 180 18.93 8.06 8.80
N SER A 181 20.26 8.00 8.83
CA SER A 181 21.05 8.09 7.61
C SER A 181 20.86 6.84 6.75
N PHE A 182 21.10 6.99 5.45
CA PHE A 182 21.06 5.86 4.53
C PHE A 182 22.10 4.78 4.87
N ASP A 183 23.27 5.19 5.37
CA ASP A 183 24.31 4.25 5.79
C ASP A 183 23.85 3.43 6.99
N THR A 184 23.24 4.05 8.01
CA THR A 184 22.63 3.33 9.14
C THR A 184 21.52 2.40 8.67
N PHE A 185 20.67 2.84 7.74
CA PHE A 185 19.64 1.98 7.15
C PHE A 185 20.24 0.75 6.47
N LYS A 186 21.28 0.92 5.66
CA LYS A 186 21.98 -0.18 5.00
C LYS A 186 22.58 -1.15 6.02
N GLU A 187 23.31 -0.65 7.01
CA GLU A 187 23.95 -1.48 8.04
C GLU A 187 22.94 -2.33 8.83
N ASN A 188 21.77 -1.76 9.13
CA ASN A 188 20.69 -2.45 9.84
C ASN A 188 20.02 -3.54 8.99
N GLN A 189 19.89 -3.33 7.68
CA GLN A 189 19.21 -4.27 6.77
C GLN A 189 20.13 -5.36 6.19
N LEU A 190 21.44 -5.11 6.06
CA LEU A 190 22.41 -5.99 5.38
C LEU A 190 22.75 -7.32 6.10
N ARG A 191 21.97 -7.78 7.07
CA ARG A 191 22.40 -8.85 7.99
C ARG A 191 21.63 -10.18 7.93
N ARG A 192 20.66 -10.37 7.03
CA ARG A 192 19.69 -11.49 7.20
C ARG A 192 19.48 -12.44 6.03
N CYS A 193 20.14 -12.27 4.89
CA CYS A 193 19.91 -13.13 3.73
C CYS A 193 21.22 -13.58 3.08
N ASN A 194 21.34 -14.88 2.86
CA ASN A 194 22.44 -15.52 2.11
C ASN A 194 22.10 -15.72 0.62
N CYS A 195 21.08 -15.03 0.08
CA CYS A 195 20.77 -15.21 -1.33
C CYS A 195 21.84 -14.55 -2.21
N ASP A 196 22.28 -15.27 -3.23
CA ASP A 196 23.12 -14.69 -4.28
C ASP A 196 22.39 -13.49 -4.87
N LYS A 197 23.12 -12.37 -5.04
CA LYS A 197 22.64 -11.21 -5.79
C LYS A 197 22.32 -11.68 -7.21
N GLN A 198 21.06 -12.02 -7.46
CA GLN A 198 20.64 -12.38 -8.80
C GLN A 198 20.71 -11.12 -9.65
N GLU A 199 21.73 -11.03 -10.49
CA GLU A 199 21.78 -10.03 -11.54
C GLU A 199 20.49 -10.15 -12.37
N ARG A 200 19.78 -9.03 -12.52
CA ARG A 200 18.58 -8.95 -13.36
C ARG A 200 18.97 -9.37 -14.78
N LYS A 201 18.72 -10.63 -15.14
CA LYS A 201 18.85 -11.09 -16.52
C LYS A 201 17.87 -10.33 -17.39
N LYS A 202 18.30 -10.00 -18.60
CA LYS A 202 17.44 -9.40 -19.62
C LYS A 202 16.23 -10.32 -19.83
N LYS A 203 15.03 -9.79 -19.66
CA LYS A 203 13.78 -10.55 -19.75
C LYS A 203 13.40 -10.67 -21.22
N ASP A 204 13.36 -11.90 -21.74
CA ASP A 204 13.08 -12.16 -23.17
C ASP A 204 11.58 -12.23 -23.48
N CYS A 205 10.72 -12.38 -22.48
CA CYS A 205 9.26 -12.46 -22.64
C CYS A 205 8.51 -11.71 -21.53
N VAL A 206 7.30 -11.25 -21.86
CA VAL A 206 6.38 -10.62 -20.91
C VAL A 206 5.74 -11.71 -20.06
N SER A 207 5.79 -11.57 -18.75
CA SER A 207 5.14 -12.44 -17.77
C SER A 207 3.79 -11.87 -17.33
N MET A 208 2.93 -12.71 -16.73
CA MET A 208 1.67 -12.28 -16.13
C MET A 208 1.87 -11.15 -15.10
N HIS A 209 2.93 -11.24 -14.29
CA HIS A 209 3.34 -10.20 -13.33
C HIS A 209 3.56 -8.83 -14.01
N ASP A 210 4.20 -8.81 -15.17
CA ASP A 210 4.46 -7.55 -15.89
C ASP A 210 3.16 -6.95 -16.44
N VAL A 211 2.26 -7.79 -16.97
CA VAL A 211 0.94 -7.35 -17.47
C VAL A 211 0.11 -6.78 -16.33
N ILE A 212 0.09 -7.47 -15.18
CA ILE A 212 -0.61 -7.00 -13.98
C ILE A 212 -0.07 -5.65 -13.53
N ASN A 213 1.25 -5.52 -13.36
CA ASN A 213 1.84 -4.26 -12.91
C ASN A 213 1.62 -3.11 -13.91
N ALA A 214 1.64 -3.39 -15.22
CA ALA A 214 1.38 -2.39 -16.25
C ALA A 214 -0.08 -1.89 -16.22
N TYR A 215 -1.05 -2.80 -16.12
CA TYR A 215 -2.47 -2.44 -16.05
C TYR A 215 -2.81 -1.71 -14.75
N CYS A 216 -2.24 -2.18 -13.64
CA CYS A 216 -2.42 -1.59 -12.31
C CYS A 216 -1.53 -0.37 -12.07
N HIS A 217 -0.80 0.11 -13.09
CA HIS A 217 0.01 1.32 -12.96
C HIS A 217 -0.89 2.53 -12.64
N PRO A 218 -0.51 3.43 -11.71
CA PRO A 218 -1.35 4.54 -11.30
C PRO A 218 -1.87 5.40 -12.45
N GLU A 219 -1.05 5.66 -13.47
CA GLU A 219 -1.46 6.44 -14.65
C GLU A 219 -2.55 5.73 -15.46
N VAL A 220 -2.47 4.40 -15.60
CA VAL A 220 -3.43 3.60 -16.37
C VAL A 220 -4.75 3.55 -15.62
N ILE A 221 -4.73 3.22 -14.33
CA ILE A 221 -5.92 3.16 -13.48
C ILE A 221 -6.59 4.54 -13.37
N THR A 222 -5.80 5.61 -13.20
CA THR A 222 -6.32 6.99 -13.20
C THR A 222 -7.02 7.31 -14.52
N LYS A 223 -6.45 6.87 -15.66
CA LYS A 223 -7.07 7.10 -16.96
C LYS A 223 -8.37 6.32 -17.14
N ILE A 224 -8.42 5.05 -16.71
CA ILE A 224 -9.64 4.24 -16.74
C ILE A 224 -10.72 4.91 -15.88
N LYS A 225 -10.38 5.31 -14.65
CA LYS A 225 -11.28 6.05 -13.76
C LYS A 225 -11.85 7.29 -14.43
N GLN A 226 -10.98 8.12 -15.03
CA GLN A 226 -11.40 9.35 -15.70
C GLN A 226 -12.42 9.05 -16.81
N VAL A 227 -12.10 8.13 -17.72
CA VAL A 227 -12.99 7.76 -18.83
C VAL A 227 -14.31 7.20 -18.31
N LEU A 228 -14.28 6.40 -17.25
CA LEU A 228 -15.48 5.83 -16.64
C LEU A 228 -16.37 6.90 -16.01
N LEU A 229 -15.80 7.87 -15.30
CA LEU A 229 -16.56 8.98 -14.71
C LEU A 229 -17.17 9.87 -15.79
N GLU A 230 -16.42 10.22 -16.83
CA GLU A 230 -16.91 11.02 -17.98
C GLU A 230 -18.12 10.36 -18.67
N GLN A 231 -18.16 9.02 -18.76
CA GLN A 231 -19.29 8.28 -19.33
C GLN A 231 -20.55 8.28 -18.44
N MET A 232 -20.40 8.58 -17.15
CA MET A 232 -21.49 8.56 -16.16
C MET A 232 -22.02 9.96 -15.83
N GLU A 233 -21.45 11.02 -16.40
CA GLU A 233 -22.00 12.36 -16.27
C GLU A 233 -23.32 12.48 -17.08
N PRO A 234 -24.38 13.09 -16.50
CA PRO A 234 -25.62 13.30 -17.23
C PRO A 234 -25.38 14.29 -18.39
N ASN A 235 -25.84 13.91 -19.60
CA ASN A 235 -25.87 14.79 -20.79
C ASN A 235 -26.67 16.07 -20.54
#